data_AF-A0AAU3R2N7-F1
#
_entry.id   AF-A0AAU3R2N7-F1
#
_cell.length_a   1.000
_cell.length_b   1.000
_cell.length_c   1.000
_cell.angle_alpha   90.00
_cell.angle_beta   90.00
_cell.angle_gamma   90.00
#
_symmetry.space_group_name_H-M   'P 1'
#
loop_
_entity.id
_entity.type
_entity.pdbx_description
1 polymer ?
#
loop_
_entity_poly.entity_id
_entity_poly.type
_entity_poly.pdbx_seq_one_letter_code
_entity_poly.pdbx_strand_id
1 'polypeptide(L)'
;MTTAAKTSTEREHGTYAKYKLDFCRCYRCSFACSEYNRNRERAILYGTWQPYVDAEPVRDHVRVLLEFGMGWKQAAAVAGLAQTVVARLMYGQPKRGVAPSRGVRSKTASALLAVEPTLQNLAPSACIDGTGTRRRLQALVVAGWPQSRIGERMALTPGNFGRVIRAPRVTVRMALAVMAVYDELWQADPRAHGVDNQGYNRARNHGAARKWAPVGAWDDDTIDDPAAEPDRGENVSQTTALAENALWLVEQHGYTRQTAADRLGVSKAALEKAISRTSQSAQDQSSEPRLAWAPPKCGEARMYRKHIRDGETPCEKCKGANAAADRRYRLTGSRTEAA
;
A
#
# COMPACT_ATOMS: atom_id res chain seq x y z
N MET A 1 -55.70 11.59 17.67
CA MET A 1 -54.65 12.15 16.80
C MET A 1 -54.11 13.40 17.49
N THR A 2 -53.04 13.26 18.27
CA THR A 2 -52.38 14.35 18.98
C THR A 2 -51.16 14.78 18.18
N THR A 3 -51.26 15.94 17.55
CA THR A 3 -50.18 16.63 16.85
C THR A 3 -49.09 17.01 17.85
N ALA A 4 -47.92 16.39 17.73
CA ALA A 4 -46.75 16.75 18.51
C ALA A 4 -46.33 18.19 18.17
N ALA A 5 -46.44 19.10 19.13
CA ALA A 5 -45.92 20.45 19.05
C ALA A 5 -44.39 20.39 18.87
N LYS A 6 -43.90 21.00 17.79
CA LYS A 6 -42.47 21.24 17.58
C LYS A 6 -41.96 22.11 18.73
N THR A 7 -41.19 21.53 19.65
CA THR A 7 -40.34 22.29 20.58
C THR A 7 -39.32 23.06 19.74
N SER A 8 -39.60 24.35 19.46
CA SER A 8 -38.61 25.25 18.92
C SER A 8 -37.56 25.47 19.99
N THR A 9 -36.41 24.80 19.86
CA THR A 9 -35.22 25.14 20.64
C THR A 9 -34.91 26.62 20.40
N GLU A 10 -35.18 27.44 21.41
CA GLU A 10 -34.95 28.88 21.31
C GLU A 10 -33.45 29.12 21.18
N ARG A 11 -33.02 29.80 20.10
CA ARG A 11 -31.59 30.04 19.86
C ARG A 11 -31.03 30.98 20.93
N GLU A 12 -29.76 30.81 21.30
CA GLU A 12 -29.11 31.65 22.31
C GLU A 12 -28.98 33.12 21.84
N HIS A 13 -29.17 34.06 22.77
CA HIS A 13 -28.90 35.48 22.54
C HIS A 13 -27.41 35.76 22.31
N GLY A 14 -27.09 36.80 21.54
CA GLY A 14 -25.71 37.12 21.17
C GLY A 14 -25.20 36.41 19.92
N THR A 15 -26.08 35.81 19.12
CA THR A 15 -25.72 35.18 17.85
C THR A 15 -26.31 35.94 16.65
N TYR A 16 -25.59 35.96 15.53
CA TYR A 16 -26.11 36.51 14.26
C TYR A 16 -27.41 35.80 13.81
N ALA A 17 -27.50 34.49 14.05
CA ALA A 17 -28.66 33.68 13.69
C ALA A 17 -29.92 34.11 14.45
N LYS A 18 -29.86 34.40 15.76
CA LYS A 18 -31.03 34.90 16.51
C LYS A 18 -31.47 36.29 16.04
N TYR A 19 -30.53 37.15 15.64
CA TYR A 19 -30.86 38.46 15.05
C TYR A 19 -31.61 38.34 13.71
N LYS A 20 -31.12 37.47 12.81
CA LYS A 20 -31.66 37.36 11.45
C LYS A 20 -32.87 36.44 11.31
N LEU A 21 -32.88 35.29 12.00
CA LEU A 21 -33.92 34.27 11.84
C LEU A 21 -35.07 34.45 12.83
N ASP A 22 -34.75 34.83 14.07
CA ASP A 22 -35.74 35.02 15.15
C ASP A 22 -36.08 36.50 15.37
N PHE A 23 -35.55 37.38 14.51
CA PHE A 23 -35.79 38.83 14.52
C PHE A 23 -35.51 39.54 15.86
N CYS A 24 -34.68 38.94 16.73
CA CYS A 24 -34.32 39.55 18.01
C CYS A 24 -33.49 40.83 17.78
N ARG A 25 -33.79 41.90 18.53
CA ARG A 25 -33.12 43.21 18.43
C ARG A 25 -32.36 43.64 19.68
N CYS A 26 -32.21 42.75 20.67
CA CYS A 26 -31.47 43.09 21.88
C CYS A 26 -30.00 43.43 21.56
N TYR A 27 -29.36 44.19 22.44
CA TYR A 27 -28.00 44.68 22.26
C TYR A 27 -27.01 43.56 21.86
N ARG A 28 -27.01 42.41 22.56
CA ARG A 28 -26.12 41.28 22.27
C ARG A 28 -26.29 40.75 20.83
N CYS A 29 -27.53 40.58 20.37
CA CYS A 29 -27.83 40.08 19.02
C CYS A 29 -27.48 41.11 17.93
N SER A 30 -27.78 42.38 18.19
CA SER A 30 -27.45 43.49 17.29
C SER A 30 -25.93 43.69 17.18
N PHE A 31 -25.20 43.57 18.29
CA PHE A 31 -23.73 43.59 18.32
C PHE A 31 -23.13 42.44 17.51
N ALA A 32 -23.57 41.20 17.71
CA ALA A 32 -23.12 40.05 16.93
C ALA A 32 -23.39 40.21 15.42
N CYS A 33 -24.49 40.87 15.05
CA CYS A 33 -24.78 41.22 13.66
C CYS A 33 -23.84 42.29 13.10
N SER A 34 -23.54 43.33 13.89
CA SER A 34 -22.57 44.36 13.53
C SER A 34 -21.16 43.77 13.35
N GLU A 35 -20.71 42.90 14.24
CA GLU A 35 -19.42 42.21 14.12
C GLU A 35 -19.36 41.33 12.87
N TYR A 36 -20.40 40.54 12.60
CA TYR A 36 -20.49 39.74 11.38
C TYR A 36 -20.38 40.62 10.12
N ASN A 37 -21.12 41.73 10.05
CA ASN A 37 -21.09 42.63 8.90
C ASN A 37 -19.71 43.26 8.73
N ARG A 38 -19.08 43.75 9.81
CA ARG A 38 -17.73 44.32 9.79
C ARG A 38 -16.70 43.30 9.30
N ASN A 39 -16.75 42.06 9.79
CA ASN A 39 -15.85 41.00 9.36
C ASN A 39 -16.05 40.64 7.88
N ARG A 40 -17.31 40.59 7.43
CA ARG A 40 -17.65 40.37 6.02
C ARG A 40 -17.14 41.50 5.12
N GLU A 41 -17.35 42.76 5.51
CA GLU A 41 -16.86 43.93 4.76
C GLU A 41 -15.34 43.94 4.65
N ARG A 42 -14.62 43.64 5.75
CA ARG A 42 -13.15 43.48 5.72
C ARG A 42 -12.73 42.36 4.77
N ALA A 43 -13.39 41.20 4.81
CA ALA A 43 -13.07 40.10 3.90
C ALA A 43 -13.35 40.45 2.42
N ILE A 44 -14.38 41.25 2.14
CA ILE A 44 -14.67 41.74 0.78
C ILE A 44 -13.58 42.72 0.32
N LEU A 45 -13.21 43.69 1.17
CA LEU A 45 -12.15 44.66 0.87
C LEU A 45 -10.80 43.99 0.61
N TYR A 46 -10.48 42.93 1.34
CA TYR A 46 -9.26 42.15 1.15
C TYR A 46 -9.37 41.10 0.04
N GLY A 47 -10.52 40.97 -0.64
CA GLY A 47 -10.73 39.98 -1.71
C GLY A 47 -10.79 38.52 -1.22
N THR A 48 -10.80 38.28 0.10
CA THR A 48 -10.82 36.95 0.72
C THR A 48 -12.24 36.41 0.96
N TRP A 49 -13.27 37.21 0.70
CA TRP A 49 -14.66 36.79 0.84
C TRP A 49 -15.10 35.83 -0.27
N GLN A 50 -14.98 34.53 0.00
CA GLN A 50 -15.46 33.46 -0.88
C GLN A 50 -16.45 32.54 -0.12
N PRO A 51 -17.72 32.96 0.03
CA PRO A 51 -18.71 32.20 0.78
C PRO A 51 -19.12 30.91 0.07
N TYR A 52 -19.01 30.90 -1.27
CA TYR A 52 -19.26 29.75 -2.12
C TYR A 52 -18.08 29.53 -3.04
N VAL A 53 -17.71 28.27 -3.22
CA VAL A 53 -16.71 27.79 -4.16
C VAL A 53 -17.38 26.81 -5.13
N ASP A 54 -16.72 26.52 -6.24
CA ASP A 54 -17.22 25.54 -7.20
C ASP A 54 -17.43 24.17 -6.53
N ALA A 55 -18.58 23.58 -6.80
CA ALA A 55 -18.98 22.30 -6.26
C ALA A 55 -18.38 21.11 -7.04
N GLU A 56 -17.95 21.31 -8.29
CA GLU A 56 -17.51 20.21 -9.16
C GLU A 56 -16.25 19.50 -8.65
N PRO A 57 -15.17 20.19 -8.25
CA PRO A 57 -13.98 19.52 -7.71
C PRO A 57 -14.30 18.67 -6.46
N VAL A 58 -15.27 19.12 -5.67
CA VAL A 58 -15.72 18.39 -4.47
C VAL A 58 -16.51 17.13 -4.85
N ARG A 59 -17.34 17.19 -5.90
CA ARG A 59 -18.04 16.01 -6.42
C ARG A 59 -17.07 15.00 -7.01
N ASP A 60 -16.07 15.47 -7.74
CA ASP A 60 -15.02 14.65 -8.35
C ASP A 60 -14.26 13.89 -7.28
N HIS A 61 -13.84 14.59 -6.23
CA HIS A 61 -13.18 13.98 -5.07
C HIS A 61 -14.06 12.91 -4.39
N VAL A 62 -15.35 13.19 -4.18
CA VAL A 62 -16.27 12.18 -3.61
C VAL A 62 -16.44 10.97 -4.53
N ARG A 63 -16.36 11.13 -5.86
CA ARG A 63 -16.35 10.01 -6.81
C ARG A 63 -15.07 9.20 -6.72
N VAL A 64 -13.91 9.84 -6.61
CA VAL A 64 -12.63 9.15 -6.37
C VAL A 64 -12.69 8.34 -5.07
N LEU A 65 -13.19 8.93 -3.97
CA LEU A 65 -13.39 8.21 -2.71
C LEU A 65 -14.27 6.96 -2.88
N LEU A 66 -15.32 7.02 -3.71
CA LEU A 66 -16.19 5.88 -4.00
C LEU A 66 -15.45 4.77 -4.75
N GLU A 67 -14.55 5.10 -5.67
CA GLU A 67 -13.72 4.12 -6.39
C GLU A 67 -12.80 3.35 -5.43
N PHE A 68 -12.30 4.01 -4.38
CA PHE A 68 -11.56 3.38 -3.27
C PHE A 68 -12.46 2.68 -2.23
N GLY A 69 -13.77 2.56 -2.48
CA GLY A 69 -14.72 1.87 -1.59
C GLY A 69 -15.23 2.71 -0.42
N MET A 70 -14.91 4.00 -0.35
CA MET A 70 -15.50 4.92 0.61
C MET A 70 -16.84 5.45 0.11
N GLY A 71 -17.93 4.93 0.68
CA GLY A 71 -19.26 5.46 0.42
C GLY A 71 -19.41 6.94 0.83
N TRP A 72 -20.17 7.73 0.07
CA TRP A 72 -20.40 9.16 0.37
C TRP A 72 -20.96 9.41 1.78
N LYS A 73 -21.70 8.45 2.36
CA LYS A 73 -22.17 8.52 3.75
C LYS A 73 -21.02 8.46 4.75
N GLN A 74 -20.03 7.62 4.47
CA GLN A 74 -18.82 7.51 5.28
C GLN A 74 -17.97 8.77 5.10
N ALA A 75 -17.78 9.24 3.87
CA ALA A 75 -17.09 10.51 3.60
C ALA A 75 -17.75 11.69 4.35
N ALA A 76 -19.09 11.74 4.40
CA ALA A 76 -19.82 12.73 5.18
C ALA A 76 -19.52 12.63 6.68
N ALA A 77 -19.49 11.40 7.23
CA ALA A 77 -19.20 11.16 8.64
C ALA A 77 -17.76 11.59 8.99
N VAL A 78 -16.77 11.20 8.18
CA VAL A 78 -15.36 11.57 8.36
C VAL A 78 -15.17 13.09 8.23
N ALA A 79 -15.86 13.75 7.29
CA ALA A 79 -15.84 15.19 7.12
C ALA A 79 -16.60 15.97 8.23
N GLY A 80 -17.28 15.29 9.17
CA GLY A 80 -18.09 15.94 10.19
C GLY A 80 -19.33 16.65 9.63
N LEU A 81 -19.86 16.18 8.50
CA LEU A 81 -20.99 16.78 7.78
C LEU A 81 -22.26 15.94 7.92
N ALA A 82 -23.41 16.60 7.95
CA ALA A 82 -24.68 15.91 7.85
C ALA A 82 -24.80 15.21 6.48
N GLN A 83 -25.24 13.95 6.47
CA GLN A 83 -25.42 13.15 5.24
C GLN A 83 -26.27 13.87 4.19
N THR A 84 -27.25 14.66 4.62
CA THR A 84 -28.13 15.44 3.73
C THR A 84 -27.39 16.52 2.94
N VAL A 85 -26.28 17.06 3.47
CA VAL A 85 -25.44 18.05 2.78
C VAL A 85 -24.74 17.39 1.60
N VAL A 86 -24.09 16.25 1.83
CA VAL A 86 -23.38 15.50 0.78
C VAL A 86 -24.35 14.91 -0.23
N ALA A 87 -25.50 14.40 0.21
CA ALA A 87 -26.53 13.89 -0.71
C ALA A 87 -27.05 14.99 -1.65
N ARG A 88 -27.27 16.22 -1.15
CA ARG A 88 -27.69 17.36 -1.98
C ARG A 88 -26.58 17.85 -2.91
N LEU A 89 -25.32 17.76 -2.46
CA LEU A 89 -24.16 18.08 -3.30
C LEU A 89 -24.05 17.14 -4.49
N MET A 90 -24.23 15.83 -4.27
CA MET A 90 -24.09 14.81 -5.31
C MET A 90 -25.32 14.69 -6.21
N TYR A 91 -26.53 14.72 -5.64
CA TYR A 91 -27.76 14.33 -6.35
C TYR A 91 -28.82 15.45 -6.43
N GLY A 92 -28.59 16.60 -5.79
CA GLY A 92 -29.60 17.66 -5.71
C GLY A 92 -30.83 17.24 -4.89
N GLN A 93 -32.02 17.64 -5.33
CA GLN A 93 -33.30 17.21 -4.76
C GLN A 93 -34.22 16.74 -5.90
N PRO A 94 -34.07 15.49 -6.39
CA PRO A 94 -34.84 14.99 -7.52
C PRO A 94 -36.35 15.05 -7.30
N LYS A 95 -36.82 14.73 -6.08
CA LYS A 95 -38.24 14.82 -5.70
C LYS A 95 -38.83 16.23 -5.79
N ARG A 96 -37.99 17.27 -5.85
CA ARG A 96 -38.38 18.68 -6.00
C ARG A 96 -37.94 19.26 -7.35
N GLY A 97 -37.44 18.43 -8.27
CA GLY A 97 -36.92 18.87 -9.57
C GLY A 97 -35.67 19.76 -9.49
N VAL A 98 -34.96 19.77 -8.35
CA VAL A 98 -33.80 20.65 -8.15
C VAL A 98 -32.52 19.88 -8.48
N ALA A 99 -31.77 20.37 -9.46
CA ALA A 99 -30.46 19.83 -9.81
C ALA A 99 -29.41 20.06 -8.70
N PRO A 100 -28.29 19.31 -8.69
CA PRO A 100 -27.16 19.58 -7.80
C PRO A 100 -26.69 21.04 -7.89
N SER A 101 -26.39 21.66 -6.74
CA SER A 101 -25.93 23.06 -6.69
C SER A 101 -24.63 23.26 -7.47
N ARG A 102 -24.47 24.42 -8.13
CA ARG A 102 -23.22 24.84 -8.78
C ARG A 102 -22.16 25.30 -7.76
N GLY A 103 -22.59 25.74 -6.58
CA GLY A 103 -21.70 26.23 -5.53
C GLY A 103 -21.93 25.53 -4.20
N VAL A 104 -20.86 25.36 -3.44
CA VAL A 104 -20.86 24.81 -2.09
C VAL A 104 -20.14 25.79 -1.14
N ARG A 105 -20.49 25.79 0.15
CA ARG A 105 -19.79 26.65 1.11
C ARG A 105 -18.31 26.27 1.19
N SER A 106 -17.42 27.26 1.23
CA SER A 106 -15.96 27.04 1.30
C SER A 106 -15.57 26.08 2.43
N LYS A 107 -16.09 26.28 3.64
CA LYS A 107 -15.87 25.37 4.79
C LYS A 107 -16.30 23.92 4.50
N THR A 108 -17.41 23.72 3.79
CA THR A 108 -17.91 22.39 3.43
C THR A 108 -17.04 21.74 2.35
N ALA A 109 -16.58 22.52 1.36
CA ALA A 109 -15.65 22.05 0.35
C ALA A 109 -14.32 21.60 0.98
N SER A 110 -13.70 22.43 1.80
CA SER A 110 -12.45 22.11 2.49
C SER A 110 -12.58 20.85 3.35
N ALA A 111 -13.70 20.70 4.08
CA ALA A 111 -13.93 19.51 4.90
C ALA A 111 -14.04 18.21 4.09
N LEU A 112 -14.69 18.26 2.91
CA LEU A 112 -14.79 17.08 2.04
C LEU A 112 -13.50 16.78 1.29
N LEU A 113 -12.81 17.81 0.79
CA LEU A 113 -11.54 17.66 0.07
C LEU A 113 -10.41 17.14 0.97
N ALA A 114 -10.47 17.39 2.28
CA ALA A 114 -9.51 16.84 3.25
C ALA A 114 -9.76 15.37 3.59
N VAL A 115 -10.86 14.75 3.13
CA VAL A 115 -11.12 13.33 3.40
C VAL A 115 -10.25 12.47 2.50
N GLU A 116 -9.48 11.57 3.10
CA GLU A 116 -8.63 10.62 2.38
C GLU A 116 -9.14 9.18 2.53
N PRO A 117 -9.02 8.33 1.49
CA PRO A 117 -9.50 6.94 1.51
C PRO A 117 -8.54 5.98 2.24
N THR A 118 -8.15 6.32 3.47
CA THR A 118 -7.31 5.45 4.30
C THR A 118 -8.12 4.30 4.92
N LEU A 119 -7.45 3.21 5.30
CA LEU A 119 -8.10 2.05 5.95
C LEU A 119 -8.89 2.45 7.20
N GLN A 120 -8.39 3.42 7.96
CA GLN A 120 -9.02 3.93 9.18
C GLN A 120 -10.26 4.78 8.88
N ASN A 121 -10.28 5.48 7.74
CA ASN A 121 -11.42 6.31 7.33
C ASN A 121 -12.53 5.49 6.66
N LEU A 122 -12.22 4.31 6.13
CA LEU A 122 -13.21 3.43 5.53
C LEU A 122 -14.18 2.84 6.57
N ALA A 123 -15.39 2.51 6.12
CA ALA A 123 -16.37 1.86 6.99
C ALA A 123 -15.88 0.44 7.35
N PRO A 124 -16.04 -0.04 8.60
CA PRO A 124 -15.54 -1.36 9.01
C PRO A 124 -16.09 -2.54 8.19
N SER A 125 -17.29 -2.39 7.63
CA SER A 125 -17.95 -3.39 6.78
C SER A 125 -17.63 -3.23 5.29
N ALA A 126 -16.91 -2.19 4.88
CA ALA A 126 -16.51 -2.02 3.49
C ALA A 126 -15.58 -3.17 3.07
N CYS A 127 -15.79 -3.69 1.86
CA CYS A 127 -14.93 -4.72 1.30
C CYS A 127 -13.80 -4.06 0.51
N ILE A 128 -12.56 -4.43 0.81
CA ILE A 128 -11.34 -3.98 0.12
C ILE A 128 -10.62 -5.19 -0.50
N ASP A 129 -9.56 -4.91 -1.25
CA ASP A 129 -8.68 -5.97 -1.74
C ASP A 129 -8.01 -6.72 -0.57
N GLY A 130 -7.99 -8.05 -0.65
CA GLY A 130 -7.46 -8.92 0.40
C GLY A 130 -5.95 -9.14 0.34
N THR A 131 -5.24 -8.50 -0.59
CA THR A 131 -3.84 -8.83 -0.88
C THR A 131 -2.90 -8.61 0.29
N GLY A 132 -2.86 -7.42 0.88
CA GLY A 132 -1.95 -7.22 2.01
C GLY A 132 -2.41 -7.95 3.27
N THR A 133 -3.70 -8.22 3.46
CA THR A 133 -4.20 -9.10 4.54
C THR A 133 -3.64 -10.51 4.38
N ARG A 134 -3.73 -11.06 3.16
CA ARG A 134 -3.18 -12.38 2.82
C ARG A 134 -1.67 -12.41 2.99
N ARG A 135 -0.94 -11.42 2.49
CA ARG A 135 0.54 -11.34 2.59
C ARG A 135 1.01 -11.29 4.04
N ARG A 136 0.41 -10.45 4.89
CA ARG A 136 0.73 -10.37 6.32
C ARG A 136 0.50 -11.70 7.05
N LEU A 137 -0.64 -12.36 6.83
CA LEU A 137 -0.92 -13.68 7.41
C LEU A 137 0.06 -14.75 6.91
N GLN A 138 0.39 -14.76 5.63
CA GLN A 138 1.36 -15.69 5.04
C GLN A 138 2.76 -15.50 5.63
N ALA A 139 3.20 -14.25 5.80
CA ALA A 139 4.47 -13.91 6.39
C ALA A 139 4.58 -14.40 7.84
N LEU A 140 3.54 -14.25 8.66
CA LEU A 140 3.51 -14.79 10.02
C LEU A 140 3.65 -16.32 10.04
N VAL A 141 3.00 -17.03 9.11
CA VAL A 141 3.14 -18.48 9.00
C VAL A 141 4.57 -18.87 8.60
N VAL A 142 5.21 -18.12 7.71
CA VAL A 142 6.62 -18.32 7.33
C VAL A 142 7.57 -18.02 8.50
N ALA A 143 7.25 -17.05 9.35
CA ALA A 143 7.98 -16.77 10.59
C ALA A 143 7.83 -17.89 11.63
N GLY A 144 6.87 -18.80 11.45
CA GLY A 144 6.69 -19.99 12.28
C GLY A 144 5.45 -19.96 13.18
N TRP A 145 4.57 -18.98 13.01
CA TRP A 145 3.29 -18.93 13.74
C TRP A 145 2.28 -19.94 13.15
N PRO A 146 1.79 -20.93 13.91
CA PRO A 146 0.76 -21.84 13.45
C PRO A 146 -0.56 -21.11 13.18
N GLN A 147 -1.27 -21.49 12.11
CA GLN A 147 -2.54 -20.87 11.73
C GLN A 147 -3.59 -20.92 12.85
N SER A 148 -3.59 -21.98 13.67
CA SER A 148 -4.48 -22.09 14.83
C SER A 148 -4.22 -20.99 15.87
N ARG A 149 -2.95 -20.66 16.15
CA ARG A 149 -2.58 -19.61 17.12
C ARG A 149 -2.92 -18.22 16.62
N ILE A 150 -2.73 -17.96 15.32
CA ILE A 150 -3.14 -16.70 14.70
C ILE A 150 -4.67 -16.59 14.74
N GLY A 151 -5.38 -17.68 14.41
CA GLY A 151 -6.83 -17.76 14.50
C GLY A 151 -7.37 -17.50 15.90
N GLU A 152 -6.80 -18.11 16.94
CA GLU A 152 -7.16 -17.90 18.35
C GLU A 152 -7.05 -16.42 18.74
N ARG A 153 -5.94 -15.76 18.39
CA ARG A 153 -5.72 -14.32 18.66
C ARG A 153 -6.73 -13.41 17.98
N MET A 154 -7.23 -13.81 16.82
CA MET A 154 -8.26 -13.08 16.07
C MET A 154 -9.69 -13.51 16.41
N ALA A 155 -9.87 -14.43 17.36
CA ALA A 155 -11.14 -15.09 17.66
C ALA A 155 -11.82 -15.71 16.42
N LEU A 156 -11.01 -16.28 15.51
CA LEU A 156 -11.46 -16.96 14.29
C LEU A 156 -11.45 -18.48 14.46
N THR A 157 -12.48 -19.14 13.93
CA THR A 157 -12.46 -20.59 13.78
C THR A 157 -11.46 -21.01 12.67
N PRO A 158 -10.87 -22.22 12.74
CA PRO A 158 -9.89 -22.67 11.74
C PRO A 158 -10.40 -22.65 10.29
N GLY A 159 -11.69 -22.96 10.07
CA GLY A 159 -12.32 -22.89 8.75
C GLY A 159 -12.39 -21.47 8.19
N ASN A 160 -12.59 -20.47 9.05
CA ASN A 160 -12.62 -19.06 8.65
C ASN A 160 -11.23 -18.54 8.30
N PHE A 161 -10.18 -18.98 9.00
CA PHE A 161 -8.79 -18.56 8.71
C PHE A 161 -8.38 -18.93 7.28
N GLY A 162 -8.57 -20.19 6.89
CA GLY A 162 -8.24 -20.66 5.54
C GLY A 162 -9.05 -19.95 4.44
N ARG A 163 -10.28 -19.52 4.76
CA ARG A 163 -11.09 -18.71 3.85
C ARG A 163 -10.53 -17.29 3.70
N VAL A 164 -10.15 -16.64 4.79
CA VAL A 164 -9.58 -15.28 4.77
C VAL A 164 -8.29 -15.23 3.94
N ILE A 165 -7.40 -16.21 4.12
CA ILE A 165 -6.12 -16.23 3.39
C ILE A 165 -6.29 -16.42 1.87
N ARG A 166 -7.40 -16.97 1.41
CA ARG A 166 -7.70 -17.19 -0.03
C ARG A 166 -8.68 -16.18 -0.61
N ALA A 167 -9.34 -15.39 0.23
CA ALA A 167 -10.37 -14.48 -0.23
C ALA A 167 -9.74 -13.35 -1.06
N PRO A 168 -10.30 -13.03 -2.25
CA PRO A 168 -9.83 -11.89 -3.04
C PRO A 168 -10.20 -10.57 -2.39
N ARG A 169 -11.29 -10.54 -1.61
CA ARG A 169 -11.75 -9.36 -0.88
C ARG A 169 -11.99 -9.69 0.58
N VAL A 170 -11.67 -8.74 1.44
CA VAL A 170 -11.86 -8.82 2.89
C VAL A 170 -12.55 -7.55 3.39
N THR A 171 -13.16 -7.62 4.56
CA THR A 171 -13.70 -6.41 5.20
C THR A 171 -12.58 -5.59 5.82
N VAL A 172 -12.74 -4.26 5.87
CA VAL A 172 -11.79 -3.35 6.55
C VAL A 172 -11.57 -3.76 8.00
N ARG A 173 -12.63 -4.18 8.71
CA ARG A 173 -12.52 -4.74 10.07
C ARG A 173 -11.54 -5.91 10.13
N MET A 174 -11.60 -6.83 9.17
CA MET A 174 -10.70 -7.98 9.11
C MET A 174 -9.27 -7.54 8.80
N ALA A 175 -9.09 -6.64 7.84
CA ALA A 175 -7.77 -6.13 7.49
C ALA A 175 -7.07 -5.44 8.67
N LEU A 176 -7.79 -4.56 9.39
CA LEU A 176 -7.27 -3.89 10.58
C LEU A 176 -6.95 -4.89 11.71
N ALA A 177 -7.77 -5.91 11.91
CA ALA A 177 -7.49 -6.97 12.88
C ALA A 177 -6.22 -7.76 12.53
N VAL A 178 -6.01 -8.05 11.23
CA VAL A 178 -4.79 -8.71 10.76
C VAL A 178 -3.57 -7.81 10.92
N MET A 179 -3.69 -6.51 10.61
CA MET A 179 -2.59 -5.55 10.82
C MET A 179 -2.18 -5.52 12.29
N ALA A 180 -3.13 -5.38 13.21
CA ALA A 180 -2.84 -5.38 14.65
C ALA A 180 -2.12 -6.66 15.11
N VAL A 181 -2.56 -7.83 14.63
CA VAL A 181 -1.90 -9.11 14.96
C VAL A 181 -0.53 -9.22 14.29
N TYR A 182 -0.37 -8.70 13.08
CA TYR A 182 0.92 -8.66 12.39
C TYR A 182 1.91 -7.80 13.15
N ASP A 183 1.54 -6.57 13.49
CA ASP A 183 2.38 -5.59 14.20
C ASP A 183 2.83 -6.12 15.58
N GLU A 184 2.01 -6.94 16.23
CA GLU A 184 2.39 -7.58 17.49
C GLU A 184 3.35 -8.77 17.30
N LEU A 185 3.15 -9.58 16.26
CA LEU A 185 3.79 -10.90 16.13
C LEU A 185 5.00 -10.94 15.21
N TRP A 186 5.19 -9.96 14.33
CA TRP A 186 6.18 -10.06 13.25
C TRP A 186 7.63 -10.15 13.72
N GLN A 187 7.98 -9.55 14.87
CA GLN A 187 9.30 -9.67 15.50
C GLN A 187 9.37 -10.70 16.63
N ALA A 188 8.22 -11.19 17.10
CA ALA A 188 8.16 -12.07 18.26
C ALA A 188 8.53 -13.51 17.89
N ASP A 189 9.33 -14.17 18.73
CA ASP A 189 9.64 -15.60 18.58
C ASP A 189 8.42 -16.44 18.96
N PRO A 190 7.81 -17.19 18.02
CA PRO A 190 6.66 -18.05 18.33
C PRO A 190 6.90 -18.98 19.53
N ARG A 191 8.14 -19.47 19.71
CA ARG A 191 8.50 -20.42 20.76
C ARG A 191 8.45 -19.79 22.16
N ALA A 192 8.86 -18.53 22.27
CA ALA A 192 8.73 -17.75 23.51
C ALA A 192 7.26 -17.51 23.89
N HIS A 193 6.34 -17.64 22.93
CA HIS A 193 4.90 -17.45 23.10
C HIS A 193 4.10 -18.77 23.10
N GLY A 194 4.72 -19.87 23.52
CA GLY A 194 4.01 -21.14 23.76
C GLY A 194 3.69 -21.94 22.51
N VAL A 195 4.37 -21.67 21.39
CA VAL A 195 4.39 -22.57 20.23
C VAL A 195 5.47 -23.64 20.43
N ASP A 196 5.08 -24.90 20.36
CA ASP A 196 6.01 -26.01 20.45
C ASP A 196 6.87 -26.14 19.17
N ASN A 197 7.99 -26.86 19.27
CA ASN A 197 8.89 -27.06 18.13
C ASN A 197 8.19 -27.75 16.94
N GLN A 198 7.23 -28.64 17.21
CA GLN A 198 6.50 -29.34 16.17
C GLN A 198 5.57 -28.38 15.39
N GLY A 199 4.79 -27.54 16.09
CA GLY A 199 3.94 -26.53 15.51
C GLY A 199 4.72 -25.49 14.73
N TYR A 200 5.84 -25.01 15.29
CA TYR A 200 6.76 -24.08 14.64
C TYR A 200 7.27 -24.63 13.31
N ASN A 201 7.85 -25.85 13.32
CA ASN A 201 8.39 -26.47 12.11
C ASN A 201 7.29 -26.75 11.08
N ARG A 202 6.09 -27.16 11.53
CA ARG A 202 4.94 -27.40 10.64
C ARG A 202 4.50 -26.12 9.93
N ALA A 203 4.44 -24.99 10.64
CA ALA A 203 4.09 -23.69 10.07
C ALA A 203 5.12 -23.25 9.01
N ARG A 204 6.41 -23.32 9.34
CA ARG A 204 7.49 -22.99 8.40
C ARG A 204 7.48 -23.87 7.15
N ASN A 205 7.35 -25.18 7.33
CA ASN A 205 7.26 -26.12 6.21
C ASN A 205 6.03 -25.86 5.33
N HIS A 206 4.90 -25.48 5.94
CA HIS A 206 3.68 -25.13 5.21
C HIS A 206 3.86 -23.88 4.34
N GLY A 207 4.51 -22.84 4.87
CA GLY A 207 4.84 -21.62 4.13
C GLY A 207 5.86 -21.87 3.02
N ALA A 208 6.93 -22.62 3.31
CA ALA A 208 7.95 -22.99 2.34
C ALA A 208 7.40 -23.81 1.17
N ALA A 209 6.56 -24.81 1.45
CA ALA A 209 5.90 -25.62 0.42
C ALA A 209 5.03 -24.79 -0.55
N ARG A 210 4.54 -23.63 -0.10
CA ARG A 210 3.73 -22.71 -0.89
C ARG A 210 4.50 -21.50 -1.41
N LYS A 211 5.82 -21.45 -1.16
CA LYS A 211 6.71 -20.34 -1.57
C LYS A 211 6.19 -18.98 -1.10
N TRP A 212 5.62 -18.94 0.10
CA TRP A 212 5.19 -17.69 0.72
C TRP A 212 6.40 -16.84 1.10
N ALA A 213 6.27 -15.53 0.88
CA ALA A 213 7.33 -14.59 1.22
C ALA A 213 7.44 -14.43 2.75
N PRO A 214 8.67 -14.31 3.29
CA PRO A 214 8.88 -14.10 4.72
C PRO A 214 8.49 -12.69 5.16
N VAL A 215 8.48 -12.48 6.48
CA VAL A 215 8.42 -11.14 7.08
C VAL A 215 9.61 -10.32 6.59
N GLY A 216 9.39 -9.05 6.25
CA GLY A 216 10.42 -8.15 5.71
C GLY A 216 10.69 -8.29 4.21
N ALA A 217 10.09 -9.26 3.52
CA ALA A 217 10.17 -9.37 2.06
C ALA A 217 9.19 -8.44 1.32
N TRP A 218 8.29 -7.78 2.04
CA TRP A 218 7.38 -6.78 1.49
C TRP A 218 7.77 -5.43 2.04
N ASP A 219 7.86 -4.44 1.17
CA ASP A 219 7.97 -3.04 1.56
C ASP A 219 6.63 -2.57 2.14
N ASP A 220 6.68 -1.85 3.27
CA ASP A 220 5.50 -1.46 4.05
C ASP A 220 4.53 -0.57 3.26
N ASP A 221 5.03 0.20 2.30
CA ASP A 221 4.21 1.09 1.46
C ASP A 221 3.53 0.34 0.31
N THR A 222 4.06 -0.82 -0.09
CA THR A 222 3.60 -1.57 -1.28
C THR A 222 2.98 -2.94 -0.97
N ILE A 223 3.02 -3.38 0.29
CA ILE A 223 2.47 -4.67 0.72
C ILE A 223 0.99 -4.86 0.38
N ASP A 224 0.23 -3.77 0.27
CA ASP A 224 -1.20 -3.80 -0.09
C ASP A 224 -1.45 -3.73 -1.62
N ASP A 225 -0.44 -3.40 -2.44
CA ASP A 225 -0.56 -3.31 -3.90
C ASP A 225 -0.52 -4.71 -4.55
N PRO A 226 -1.59 -5.15 -5.24
CA PRO A 226 -1.61 -6.42 -5.97
C PRO A 226 -0.51 -6.59 -7.01
N ALA A 227 -0.02 -5.49 -7.60
CA ALA A 227 1.03 -5.50 -8.61
C ALA A 227 2.45 -5.56 -8.01
N ALA A 228 2.61 -5.29 -6.71
CA ALA A 228 3.90 -5.34 -6.05
C ALA A 228 4.46 -6.77 -5.99
N GLU A 229 5.78 -6.88 -6.10
CA GLU A 229 6.52 -8.12 -5.96
C GLU A 229 7.34 -8.12 -4.66
N PRO A 230 7.48 -9.27 -3.98
CA PRO A 230 8.27 -9.34 -2.76
C PRO A 230 9.77 -9.36 -3.09
N ASP A 231 10.55 -8.62 -2.31
CA ASP A 231 11.99 -8.79 -2.27
C ASP A 231 12.31 -10.10 -1.54
N ARG A 232 12.73 -11.10 -2.32
CA ARG A 232 13.10 -12.41 -1.77
C ARG A 232 14.60 -12.50 -1.45
N GLY A 233 15.34 -11.40 -1.61
CA GLY A 233 16.79 -11.38 -1.59
C GLY A 233 17.41 -12.12 -2.79
N GLU A 234 18.72 -12.06 -2.88
CA GLU A 234 19.47 -12.86 -3.84
C GLU A 234 19.49 -14.33 -3.43
N ASN A 235 19.46 -15.23 -4.43
CA ASN A 235 19.54 -16.67 -4.20
C ASN A 235 21.00 -17.08 -3.93
N VAL A 236 21.52 -16.68 -2.77
CA VAL A 236 22.87 -17.00 -2.32
C VAL A 236 22.89 -18.29 -1.50
N SER A 237 23.97 -19.05 -1.61
CA SER A 237 24.14 -20.25 -0.80
C SER A 237 24.12 -19.87 0.70
N GLN A 238 23.61 -20.76 1.57
CA GLN A 238 23.58 -20.51 3.01
C GLN A 238 24.99 -20.22 3.57
N THR A 239 26.02 -20.84 2.99
CA THR A 239 27.42 -20.57 3.29
C THR A 239 27.86 -19.17 2.89
N THR A 240 27.43 -18.70 1.71
CA THR A 240 27.70 -17.34 1.22
C THR A 240 27.03 -16.29 2.09
N ALA A 241 25.73 -16.46 2.38
CA ALA A 241 24.99 -15.56 3.26
C ALA A 241 25.60 -15.51 4.69
N LEU A 242 26.05 -16.65 5.22
CA LEU A 242 26.72 -16.68 6.53
C LEU A 242 28.06 -15.92 6.50
N ALA A 243 28.85 -16.07 5.44
CA ALA A 243 30.10 -15.36 5.26
C ALA A 243 29.91 -13.85 5.11
N GLU A 244 28.96 -13.42 4.27
CA GLU A 244 28.63 -12.01 4.04
C GLU A 244 28.14 -11.31 5.31
N ASN A 245 27.19 -11.93 6.03
CA ASN A 245 26.72 -11.41 7.31
C ASN A 245 27.83 -11.31 8.36
N ALA A 246 28.73 -12.30 8.40
CA ALA A 246 29.88 -12.29 9.30
C ALA A 246 30.85 -11.15 8.96
N LEU A 247 31.16 -10.94 7.67
CA LEU A 247 32.03 -9.86 7.22
C LEU A 247 31.42 -8.49 7.50
N TRP A 248 30.12 -8.30 7.25
CA TRP A 248 29.42 -7.06 7.56
C TRP A 248 29.50 -6.70 9.06
N LEU A 249 29.30 -7.67 9.96
CA LEU A 249 29.44 -7.45 11.41
C LEU A 249 30.87 -7.08 11.83
N VAL A 250 31.87 -7.63 11.15
CA VAL A 250 33.29 -7.35 11.43
C VAL A 250 33.69 -5.98 10.87
N GLU A 251 33.29 -5.67 9.64
CA GLU A 251 33.72 -4.47 8.91
C GLU A 251 32.93 -3.22 9.31
N GLN A 252 31.60 -3.30 9.39
CA GLN A 252 30.75 -2.14 9.67
C GLN A 252 30.61 -1.85 11.16
N HIS A 253 30.66 -2.90 11.99
CA HIS A 253 30.47 -2.77 13.44
C HIS A 253 31.74 -3.07 14.26
N GLY A 254 32.85 -3.44 13.62
CA GLY A 254 34.12 -3.70 14.31
C GLY A 254 34.12 -4.92 15.23
N TYR A 255 33.15 -5.83 15.08
CA TYR A 255 33.07 -6.99 15.97
C TYR A 255 34.17 -8.02 15.68
N THR A 256 34.60 -8.74 16.71
CA THR A 256 35.49 -9.89 16.51
C THR A 256 34.73 -11.05 15.86
N ARG A 257 35.44 -11.94 15.15
CA ARG A 257 34.83 -13.13 14.53
C ARG A 257 34.10 -14.04 15.53
N GLN A 258 34.58 -14.09 16.78
CA GLN A 258 33.90 -14.84 17.85
C GLN A 258 32.56 -14.18 18.18
N THR A 259 32.55 -12.87 18.42
CA THR A 259 31.32 -12.13 18.73
C THR A 259 30.32 -12.14 17.57
N ALA A 260 30.81 -12.12 16.32
CA ALA A 260 29.97 -12.28 15.14
C ALA A 260 29.36 -13.69 15.09
N ALA A 261 30.12 -14.74 15.39
CA ALA A 261 29.62 -16.12 15.44
C ALA A 261 28.52 -16.29 16.48
N ASP A 262 28.74 -15.76 17.69
CA ASP A 262 27.78 -15.82 18.79
C ASP A 262 26.47 -15.11 18.44
N ARG A 263 26.54 -13.93 17.80
CA ARG A 263 25.36 -13.20 17.33
C ARG A 263 24.61 -13.90 16.20
N LEU A 264 25.33 -14.56 15.31
CA LEU A 264 24.75 -15.34 14.21
C LEU A 264 24.30 -16.73 14.66
N GLY A 265 24.51 -17.11 15.92
CA GLY A 265 24.08 -18.40 16.49
C GLY A 265 24.82 -19.61 15.91
N VAL A 266 26.05 -19.42 15.43
CA VAL A 266 26.90 -20.49 14.87
C VAL A 266 28.20 -20.62 15.64
N SER A 267 28.87 -21.78 15.52
CA SER A 267 30.21 -21.91 16.07
C SER A 267 31.22 -21.09 15.26
N LYS A 268 32.24 -20.55 15.94
CA LYS A 268 33.34 -19.83 15.27
C LYS A 268 33.98 -20.64 14.14
N ALA A 269 34.18 -21.94 14.35
CA ALA A 269 34.74 -22.83 13.34
C ALA A 269 33.83 -22.96 12.09
N ALA A 270 32.51 -23.00 12.27
CA ALA A 270 31.57 -23.03 11.15
C ALA A 270 31.58 -21.69 10.38
N LEU A 271 31.67 -20.57 11.09
CA LEU A 271 31.77 -19.23 10.50
C LEU A 271 33.06 -19.05 9.69
N GLU A 272 34.21 -19.42 10.25
CA GLU A 272 35.50 -19.32 9.55
C GLU A 272 35.56 -20.22 8.30
N LYS A 273 34.96 -21.42 8.38
CA LYS A 273 34.84 -22.33 7.24
C LYS A 273 33.93 -21.76 6.15
N ALA A 274 32.86 -21.06 6.51
CA ALA A 274 31.98 -20.40 5.56
C ALA A 274 32.73 -19.27 4.82
N ILE A 275 33.41 -18.38 5.56
CA ILE A 275 34.22 -17.29 4.96
C ILE A 275 35.27 -17.87 4.00
N SER A 276 36.03 -18.88 4.43
CA SER A 276 37.06 -19.50 3.57
C SER A 276 36.50 -20.08 2.28
N ARG A 277 35.33 -20.73 2.33
CA ARG A 277 34.70 -21.32 1.13
C ARG A 277 34.21 -20.27 0.17
N THR A 278 33.59 -19.21 0.67
CA THR A 278 33.11 -18.10 -0.16
C THR A 278 34.26 -17.37 -0.83
N SER A 279 35.38 -17.15 -0.12
CA SER A 279 36.60 -16.58 -0.71
C SER A 279 37.21 -17.47 -1.81
N GLN A 280 37.24 -18.80 -1.60
CA GLN A 280 37.71 -19.75 -2.61
C GLN A 280 36.81 -19.76 -3.85
N SER A 281 35.48 -19.82 -3.68
CA SER A 281 34.54 -19.78 -4.81
C SER A 281 34.63 -18.47 -5.59
N ALA A 282 34.86 -17.33 -4.92
CA ALA A 282 35.07 -16.05 -5.59
C ALA A 282 36.39 -16.03 -6.39
N GLN A 283 37.46 -16.63 -5.86
CA GLN A 283 38.74 -16.78 -6.56
C GLN A 283 38.60 -17.71 -7.77
N ASP A 284 37.93 -18.85 -7.63
CA ASP A 284 37.68 -19.80 -8.72
C ASP A 284 36.85 -19.14 -9.84
N GLN A 285 35.76 -18.44 -9.51
CA GLN A 285 34.95 -17.71 -10.51
C GLN A 285 35.73 -16.60 -11.23
N SER A 286 36.66 -15.93 -10.54
CA SER A 286 37.53 -14.92 -11.17
C SER A 286 38.60 -15.53 -12.10
N SER A 287 38.91 -16.82 -11.89
CA SER A 287 39.90 -17.57 -12.67
C SER A 287 39.29 -18.34 -13.86
N GLU A 288 37.96 -18.48 -13.92
CA GLU A 288 37.30 -19.10 -15.08
C GLU A 288 37.49 -18.22 -16.33
N PRO A 289 37.99 -18.79 -17.44
CA PRO A 289 38.12 -18.05 -18.68
C PRO A 289 36.72 -17.67 -19.19
N ARG A 290 36.42 -16.37 -19.25
CA ARG A 290 35.22 -15.86 -19.94
C ARG A 290 35.22 -16.44 -21.35
N LEU A 291 34.24 -17.29 -21.67
CA LEU A 291 34.02 -17.84 -23.02
C LEU A 291 34.05 -16.68 -24.03
N ALA A 292 35.14 -16.55 -24.77
CA ALA A 292 35.28 -15.55 -25.81
C ALA A 292 34.28 -15.91 -26.92
N TRP A 293 33.13 -15.22 -26.95
CA TRP A 293 32.20 -15.35 -28.06
C TRP A 293 32.91 -14.94 -29.35
N ALA A 294 32.98 -15.85 -30.31
CA ALA A 294 33.53 -15.55 -31.63
C ALA A 294 32.81 -14.33 -32.21
N PRO A 295 33.56 -13.36 -32.77
CA PRO A 295 33.00 -12.11 -33.24
C PRO A 295 31.89 -12.38 -34.28
N PRO A 296 30.81 -11.60 -34.24
CA PRO A 296 29.69 -11.78 -35.16
C PRO A 296 30.17 -11.65 -36.62
N LYS A 297 29.65 -12.49 -37.51
CA LYS A 297 30.01 -12.51 -38.94
C LYS A 297 28.96 -11.76 -39.76
N CYS A 298 29.42 -11.08 -40.84
CA CYS A 298 28.53 -10.35 -41.74
C CYS A 298 27.44 -11.27 -42.30
N GLY A 299 26.17 -10.83 -42.22
CA GLY A 299 25.02 -11.68 -42.54
C GLY A 299 24.38 -12.40 -41.34
N GLU A 300 24.87 -12.18 -40.12
CA GLU A 300 24.19 -12.61 -38.90
C GLU A 300 23.41 -11.45 -38.27
N ALA A 301 22.28 -11.75 -37.62
CA ALA A 301 21.48 -10.73 -36.93
C ALA A 301 22.27 -9.99 -35.83
N ARG A 302 23.25 -10.66 -35.20
CA ARG A 302 24.15 -10.05 -34.19
C ARG A 302 25.11 -9.01 -34.79
N MET A 303 25.48 -9.10 -36.08
CA MET A 303 26.27 -8.07 -36.74
C MET A 303 25.49 -6.79 -37.00
N TYR A 304 24.21 -6.89 -37.34
CA TYR A 304 23.35 -5.71 -37.52
C TYR A 304 23.35 -4.83 -36.26
N ARG A 305 23.19 -5.44 -35.08
CA ARG A 305 23.21 -4.71 -33.80
C ARG A 305 24.58 -4.14 -33.46
N LYS A 306 25.66 -4.81 -33.85
CA LYS A 306 27.03 -4.30 -33.67
C LYS A 306 27.25 -3.03 -34.50
N HIS A 307 26.84 -3.00 -35.77
CA HIS A 307 26.90 -1.78 -36.58
C HIS A 307 26.13 -0.61 -35.93
N ILE A 308 24.91 -0.86 -35.45
CA ILE A 308 24.12 0.18 -34.76
C ILE A 308 24.83 0.68 -33.49
N ARG A 309 25.46 -0.21 -32.71
CA ARG A 309 26.20 0.16 -31.50
C ARG A 309 27.46 0.97 -31.81
N ASP A 310 28.15 0.60 -32.88
CA ASP A 310 29.41 1.22 -33.30
C ASP A 310 29.16 2.51 -34.14
N GLY A 311 27.90 2.88 -34.38
CA GLY A 311 27.51 4.06 -35.16
C GLY A 311 27.68 3.90 -36.68
N GLU A 312 27.89 2.67 -37.15
CA GLU A 312 28.08 2.33 -38.55
C GLU A 312 26.76 2.07 -39.27
N THR A 313 26.70 2.39 -40.57
CA THR A 313 25.55 2.04 -41.41
C THR A 313 25.53 0.53 -41.67
N PRO A 314 24.49 -0.22 -41.25
CA PRO A 314 24.47 -1.67 -41.44
C PRO A 314 24.37 -2.07 -42.92
N CYS A 315 25.13 -3.08 -43.33
CA CYS A 315 25.06 -3.61 -44.70
C CYS A 315 23.76 -4.39 -44.96
N GLU A 316 23.42 -4.59 -46.23
CA GLU A 316 22.14 -5.18 -46.63
C GLU A 316 21.96 -6.64 -46.17
N LYS A 317 23.06 -7.41 -46.15
CA LYS A 317 23.07 -8.78 -45.62
C LYS A 317 22.72 -8.82 -44.13
N CYS A 318 23.26 -7.90 -43.34
CA CYS A 318 22.98 -7.80 -41.91
C CYS A 318 21.54 -7.32 -41.63
N LYS A 319 21.04 -6.36 -42.41
CA LYS A 319 19.62 -5.94 -42.34
C LYS A 319 18.68 -7.10 -42.65
N GLY A 320 18.94 -7.84 -43.73
CA GLY A 320 18.17 -9.00 -44.13
C GLY A 320 18.15 -10.10 -43.06
N ALA A 321 19.30 -10.40 -42.47
CA ALA A 321 19.43 -11.36 -41.38
C ALA A 321 18.67 -10.93 -40.12
N ASN A 322 18.73 -9.64 -39.76
CA ASN A 322 17.96 -9.12 -38.63
C ASN A 322 16.45 -9.18 -38.89
N ALA A 323 16.00 -8.84 -40.10
CA ALA A 323 14.59 -8.94 -40.49
C ALA A 323 14.08 -10.40 -40.49
N ALA A 324 14.90 -11.35 -40.96
CA ALA A 324 14.58 -12.77 -40.90
C ALA A 324 14.47 -13.27 -39.45
N ALA A 325 15.43 -12.91 -38.59
CA ALA A 325 15.38 -13.23 -37.16
C ALA A 325 14.18 -12.58 -36.45
N ASP A 326 13.80 -11.37 -36.83
CA ASP A 326 12.64 -10.67 -36.26
C ASP A 326 11.31 -11.31 -36.66
N ARG A 327 11.16 -11.67 -37.95
CA ARG A 327 10.01 -12.46 -38.41
C ARG A 327 9.91 -13.79 -37.67
N ARG A 328 11.03 -14.49 -37.49
CA ARG A 328 11.09 -15.76 -36.75
C ARG A 328 10.65 -15.59 -35.29
N TYR A 329 11.11 -14.53 -34.63
CA TYR A 329 10.70 -14.22 -33.26
C TYR A 329 9.19 -14.03 -33.13
N ARG A 330 8.58 -13.29 -34.07
CA ARG A 330 7.12 -13.10 -34.07
C ARG A 330 6.33 -14.39 -34.27
N LEU A 331 6.90 -15.37 -34.98
CA LEU A 331 6.24 -16.64 -35.28
C LEU A 331 6.48 -17.73 -34.22
N THR A 332 7.66 -17.76 -33.60
CA THR A 332 8.12 -18.89 -32.77
C THR A 332 8.47 -18.50 -31.34
N GLY A 333 8.49 -17.20 -31.01
CA GLY A 333 9.00 -16.68 -29.75
C GLY A 333 10.54 -16.72 -29.61
N SER A 334 11.26 -17.23 -30.62
CA SER A 334 12.73 -17.30 -30.63
C SER A 334 13.35 -16.66 -31.88
N ARG A 335 14.53 -16.06 -31.71
CA ARG A 335 15.34 -15.51 -32.82
C ARG A 335 16.32 -16.54 -33.40
N THR A 336 16.65 -17.59 -32.65
CA THR A 336 17.58 -18.65 -33.08
C THR A 336 16.89 -19.66 -33.99
N GLU A 337 17.64 -20.28 -34.90
CA GLU A 337 17.17 -21.45 -35.63
C GLU A 337 17.08 -22.63 -34.67
N ALA A 338 15.99 -23.39 -34.73
CA ALA A 338 15.95 -24.70 -34.10
C ALA A 338 16.94 -25.59 -34.85
N ALA A 339 17.83 -26.25 -34.10
CA ALA A 339 18.83 -27.17 -34.65
C ALA A 339 18.17 -28.40 -35.29
#